data_AF-Q6DJA4-F1
#
_entry.id   AF-Q6DJA4-F1
#
_cell.length_a   1.000
_cell.length_b   1.000
_cell.length_c   1.000
_cell.angle_alpha   90.00
_cell.angle_beta   90.00
_cell.angle_gamma   90.00
#
_symmetry.space_group_name_H-M   'P 1'
#
loop_
_entity.id
_entity.type
_entity.pdbx_description
1 polymer ?
#
loop_
_entity_poly.entity_id
_entity_poly.type
_entity_poly.pdbx_seq_one_letter_code
_entity_poly.pdbx_strand_id
1 'polypeptide(L)'
;MDNKQEAALAPSKEAFQFRMGLNDNKAGMEGLDKEKINKIIMDATKGSRFYDNELKKDQQVNQRIEKLMQQKSQLTDQQIKKAQIQVDRLALELERNRDLSRIIVHVDMDAFYAAVEMRDSPELKDKPMAVGSNSMLSTSNYLARRFGVRAAMPGFIAKKLCPTLKIVPPNFDKYRAVSSEVREILAQYDPNFLPMSLDEAYLDITDHLSERLAWPEDKRTFMIRTNNSGGNKPLPGKQEQVECTSPVLFEDSPSFVADQNFSQPGLGTTEENRKPSLENVVVFGTSVEEAVKEMRFRIEQKTTLTASAA
;
A
#
# COMPACT_ATOMS: atom_id res chain seq x y z
N MET A 1 62.49 -2.49 -11.51
CA MET A 1 61.76 -3.76 -11.41
C MET A 1 60.99 -3.71 -10.12
N ASP A 2 59.69 -3.48 -10.19
CA ASP A 2 58.75 -4.01 -9.19
C ASP A 2 57.36 -3.91 -9.79
N ASN A 3 56.97 -5.07 -10.30
CA ASN A 3 55.75 -5.35 -11.02
C ASN A 3 54.72 -5.76 -9.97
N LYS A 4 53.81 -4.88 -9.59
CA LYS A 4 52.63 -5.25 -8.79
C LYS A 4 51.37 -4.89 -9.57
N GLN A 5 50.96 -5.92 -10.30
CA GLN A 5 49.65 -6.18 -10.90
C GLN A 5 48.53 -5.25 -10.41
N GLU A 6 48.14 -4.37 -11.32
CA GLU A 6 46.84 -3.73 -11.37
C GLU A 6 45.78 -4.83 -11.52
N ALA A 7 45.22 -5.25 -10.39
CA ALA A 7 44.07 -6.14 -10.38
C ALA A 7 42.87 -5.38 -10.94
N ALA A 8 42.70 -5.46 -12.26
CA ALA A 8 41.45 -5.10 -12.90
C ALA A 8 40.34 -5.91 -12.21
N LEU A 9 39.54 -5.23 -11.37
CA LEU A 9 38.29 -5.77 -10.86
C LEU A 9 37.45 -6.08 -12.10
N ALA A 10 37.43 -7.36 -12.50
CA ALA A 10 36.41 -7.86 -13.40
C ALA A 10 35.07 -7.49 -12.75
N PRO A 11 34.12 -6.89 -13.49
CA PRO A 11 32.80 -6.62 -12.93
C PRO A 11 32.27 -7.96 -12.44
N SER A 12 31.99 -8.03 -11.15
CA SER A 12 31.32 -9.16 -10.52
C SER A 12 30.13 -9.52 -11.41
N LYS A 13 29.94 -10.82 -11.68
CA LYS A 13 28.70 -11.35 -12.27
C LYS A 13 27.52 -11.22 -11.27
N GLU A 14 27.43 -10.07 -10.60
CA GLU A 14 26.33 -9.72 -9.73
C GLU A 14 25.15 -9.37 -10.62
N ALA A 15 24.29 -10.39 -10.78
CA ALA A 15 22.87 -10.30 -11.05
C ALA A 15 22.42 -8.96 -11.65
N PHE A 16 22.65 -8.78 -12.95
CA PHE A 16 21.90 -7.80 -13.71
C PHE A 16 20.43 -8.15 -13.53
N GLN A 17 19.76 -7.31 -12.75
CA GLN A 17 18.38 -7.49 -12.33
C GLN A 17 17.53 -7.43 -13.59
N PHE A 18 17.26 -8.62 -14.12
CA PHE A 18 16.51 -8.78 -15.35
C PHE A 18 15.15 -8.09 -15.16
N ARG A 19 14.69 -7.31 -16.13
CA ARG A 19 13.40 -6.59 -16.02
C ARG A 19 12.19 -7.51 -15.80
N MET A 20 12.35 -8.78 -16.13
CA MET A 20 11.38 -9.86 -15.91
C MET A 20 11.49 -10.50 -14.52
N GLY A 21 12.61 -10.30 -13.83
CA GLY A 21 12.79 -10.77 -12.47
C GLY A 21 11.80 -10.13 -11.51
N LEU A 22 11.53 -10.82 -10.41
CA LEU A 22 10.72 -10.32 -9.32
C LEU A 22 11.33 -9.03 -8.79
N ASN A 23 10.55 -7.97 -8.90
CA ASN A 23 10.74 -6.77 -8.11
C ASN A 23 9.83 -6.91 -6.88
N ASP A 24 10.41 -6.80 -5.69
CA ASP A 24 9.74 -6.95 -4.39
C ASP A 24 9.57 -5.63 -3.65
N ASN A 25 9.82 -4.49 -4.31
CA ASN A 25 9.63 -3.14 -3.73
C ASN A 25 8.13 -2.77 -3.60
N LYS A 26 7.25 -3.74 -3.36
CA LYS A 26 5.81 -3.55 -3.22
C LYS A 26 5.35 -4.14 -1.89
N ALA A 27 4.48 -3.42 -1.17
CA ALA A 27 3.98 -3.82 0.13
C ALA A 27 3.42 -5.27 0.14
N GLY A 28 3.81 -6.05 1.15
CA GLY A 28 3.37 -7.43 1.31
C GLY A 28 4.14 -8.43 0.44
N MET A 29 5.34 -8.06 -0.03
CA MET A 29 6.26 -8.93 -0.77
C MET A 29 7.61 -9.09 -0.07
N GLU A 30 7.68 -8.77 1.22
CA GLU A 30 8.88 -8.88 2.02
C GLU A 30 9.23 -10.34 2.32
N GLY A 31 10.52 -10.68 2.36
CA GLY A 31 10.99 -12.01 2.77
C GLY A 31 10.78 -13.15 1.76
N LEU A 32 10.47 -12.83 0.49
CA LEU A 32 10.27 -13.84 -0.55
C LEU A 32 11.58 -14.45 -1.05
N ASP A 33 11.54 -15.75 -1.38
CA ASP A 33 12.63 -16.44 -2.08
C ASP A 33 12.68 -16.00 -3.55
N LYS A 34 13.43 -14.93 -3.79
CA LYS A 34 13.60 -14.32 -5.12
C LYS A 34 14.21 -15.29 -6.11
N GLU A 35 15.16 -16.13 -5.70
CA GLU A 35 15.86 -17.04 -6.60
C GLU A 35 14.89 -18.07 -7.17
N LYS A 36 14.08 -18.70 -6.31
CA LYS A 36 13.07 -19.67 -6.72
C LYS A 36 12.00 -19.03 -7.61
N ILE A 37 11.50 -17.85 -7.25
CA ILE A 37 10.48 -17.14 -8.02
C ILE A 37 11.04 -16.76 -9.40
N ASN A 38 12.24 -16.19 -9.44
CA ASN A 38 12.91 -15.81 -10.69
C ASN A 38 13.17 -17.00 -11.58
N LYS A 39 13.55 -18.16 -11.02
CA LYS A 39 13.72 -19.40 -11.79
C LYS A 39 12.41 -19.79 -12.50
N ILE A 40 11.28 -19.79 -11.78
CA ILE A 40 9.97 -20.12 -12.38
C ILE A 40 9.59 -19.12 -13.48
N ILE A 41 9.81 -17.82 -13.25
CA ILE A 41 9.52 -16.78 -14.24
C ILE A 41 10.39 -16.97 -15.49
N MET A 42 11.69 -17.24 -15.32
CA MET A 42 12.62 -17.49 -16.41
C MET A 42 12.23 -18.73 -17.21
N ASP A 43 11.94 -19.85 -16.54
CA ASP A 43 11.52 -21.09 -17.19
C ASP A 43 10.19 -20.91 -17.97
N ALA A 44 9.32 -20.02 -17.51
CA ALA A 44 8.07 -19.70 -18.20
C ALA A 44 8.23 -18.75 -19.39
N THR A 45 9.31 -17.98 -19.46
CA THR A 45 9.46 -16.86 -20.41
C THR A 45 10.54 -17.11 -21.47
N LYS A 46 11.55 -17.94 -21.17
CA LYS A 46 12.69 -18.24 -22.04
C LYS A 46 12.24 -18.76 -23.41
N GLY A 47 12.81 -18.18 -24.47
CA GLY A 47 12.51 -18.53 -25.86
C GLY A 47 11.26 -17.86 -26.44
N SER A 48 10.62 -16.95 -25.70
CA SER A 48 9.53 -16.11 -26.24
C SER A 48 10.06 -14.87 -26.96
N ARG A 49 9.26 -14.32 -27.89
CA ARG A 49 9.58 -13.03 -28.53
C ARG A 49 9.69 -11.88 -27.51
N PHE A 50 8.93 -11.96 -26.42
CA PHE A 50 9.00 -11.00 -25.32
C PHE A 50 10.36 -11.08 -24.61
N TYR A 51 10.84 -12.30 -24.33
CA TYR A 51 12.15 -12.55 -23.74
C TYR A 51 13.29 -11.93 -24.57
N ASP A 52 13.29 -12.19 -25.89
CA ASP A 52 14.33 -11.66 -26.79
C ASP A 52 14.30 -10.12 -26.84
N ASN A 53 13.11 -9.52 -26.79
CA ASN A 53 12.96 -8.07 -26.74
C ASN A 53 13.44 -7.47 -25.41
N GLU A 54 13.19 -8.14 -24.28
CA GLU A 54 13.73 -7.70 -22.99
C GLU A 54 15.25 -7.84 -22.95
N LEU A 55 15.83 -8.92 -23.49
CA LEU A 55 17.29 -9.03 -23.67
C LEU A 55 17.87 -7.87 -24.48
N LYS A 56 17.22 -7.50 -25.59
CA LYS A 56 17.64 -6.37 -26.42
C LYS A 56 17.58 -5.05 -25.65
N LYS A 57 16.53 -4.81 -24.86
CA LYS A 57 16.42 -3.61 -24.02
C LYS A 57 17.49 -3.58 -22.94
N ASP A 58 17.75 -4.70 -22.29
CA ASP A 58 18.79 -4.81 -21.26
C ASP A 58 20.17 -4.51 -21.86
N GLN A 59 20.47 -5.01 -23.06
CA GLN A 59 21.69 -4.64 -23.80
C GLN A 59 21.76 -3.14 -24.09
N GLN A 60 20.66 -2.51 -24.51
CA GLN A 60 20.62 -1.06 -24.77
C GLN A 60 20.85 -0.24 -23.49
N VAL A 61 20.28 -0.68 -22.37
CA VAL A 61 20.50 -0.05 -21.06
C VAL A 61 21.97 -0.20 -20.65
N ASN A 62 22.56 -1.38 -20.81
CA ASN A 62 23.97 -1.61 -20.50
C ASN A 62 24.91 -0.76 -21.36
N GLN A 63 24.66 -0.64 -22.66
CA GLN A 63 25.41 0.25 -23.54
C GLN A 63 25.31 1.72 -23.10
N ARG A 64 24.13 2.15 -22.63
CA ARG A 64 23.94 3.50 -22.09
C ARG A 64 24.72 3.69 -20.79
N ILE A 65 24.74 2.69 -19.90
CA ILE A 65 25.52 2.71 -18.67
C ILE A 65 27.02 2.81 -19.00
N GLU A 66 27.52 1.98 -19.90
CA GLU A 66 28.92 2.02 -20.35
C GLU A 66 29.31 3.40 -20.89
N LYS A 67 28.45 4.00 -21.73
CA LYS A 67 28.67 5.36 -22.24
C LYS A 67 28.73 6.38 -21.11
N LEU A 68 27.84 6.30 -20.13
CA LEU A 68 27.85 7.20 -18.97
C LEU A 68 29.10 6.98 -18.10
N MET A 69 29.56 5.75 -17.93
CA MET A 69 30.79 5.43 -17.20
C MET A 69 32.04 5.97 -17.91
N GLN A 70 32.09 5.89 -19.23
CA GLN A 70 33.16 6.50 -20.03
C GLN A 70 33.14 8.02 -19.94
N GLN A 71 31.96 8.65 -19.98
CA GLN A 71 31.83 10.09 -19.77
C GLN A 71 32.30 10.48 -18.37
N LYS A 72 31.92 9.71 -17.34
CA LYS A 72 32.35 9.92 -15.96
C LYS A 72 33.87 9.82 -15.81
N SER A 73 34.52 8.86 -16.46
CA SER A 73 35.98 8.69 -16.37
C SER A 73 36.79 9.80 -17.04
N GLN A 74 36.18 10.57 -17.94
CA GLN A 74 36.80 11.70 -18.62
C GLN A 74 36.68 13.01 -17.84
N LEU A 75 35.90 13.04 -16.75
CA LEU A 75 35.72 14.23 -15.94
C LEU A 75 36.98 14.55 -15.14
N THR A 76 37.40 15.82 -15.16
CA THR A 76 38.52 16.29 -14.36
C THR A 76 38.06 16.77 -12.98
N ASP A 77 38.95 16.71 -11.99
CA ASP A 77 38.69 17.24 -10.64
C ASP A 77 38.28 18.72 -10.67
N GLN A 78 38.80 19.50 -11.61
CA GLN A 78 38.43 20.90 -11.78
C GLN A 78 36.99 21.07 -12.26
N GLN A 79 36.54 20.24 -13.21
CA GLN A 79 35.14 20.22 -13.67
C GLN A 79 34.19 19.79 -12.55
N ILE A 80 34.57 18.75 -11.79
CA ILE A 80 33.79 18.27 -10.64
C ILE A 80 33.68 19.35 -9.58
N LYS A 81 34.78 20.01 -9.20
CA LYS A 81 34.76 21.12 -8.23
C LYS A 81 33.89 22.29 -8.71
N LYS A 82 33.96 22.64 -10.00
CA LYS A 82 33.11 23.68 -10.58
C LYS A 82 31.63 23.30 -10.51
N ALA A 83 31.28 22.06 -10.86
CA ALA A 83 29.91 21.55 -10.79
C ALA A 83 29.42 21.52 -9.33
N GLN A 84 30.27 21.10 -8.39
CA GLN A 84 29.96 21.08 -6.96
C GLN A 84 29.57 22.47 -6.47
N ILE A 85 30.37 23.50 -6.77
CA ILE A 85 30.05 24.88 -6.37
C ILE A 85 28.70 25.36 -6.96
N GLN A 86 28.38 24.96 -8.20
CA GLN A 86 27.10 25.32 -8.84
C GLN A 86 25.92 24.60 -8.18
N VAL A 87 26.07 23.29 -7.91
CA VAL A 87 25.04 22.48 -7.25
C VAL A 87 24.84 22.93 -5.81
N ASP A 88 25.91 23.23 -5.08
CA ASP A 88 25.82 23.71 -3.70
C ASP A 88 25.08 25.05 -3.61
N ARG A 89 25.34 25.95 -4.57
CA ARG A 89 24.58 27.21 -4.66
C ARG A 89 23.08 26.96 -4.86
N LEU A 90 22.74 26.05 -5.76
CA LEU A 90 21.34 25.68 -6.00
C LEU A 90 20.73 25.00 -4.77
N ALA A 91 21.46 24.10 -4.12
CA ALA A 91 21.01 23.41 -2.92
C ALA A 91 20.73 24.39 -1.77
N LEU A 92 21.59 25.40 -1.59
CA LEU A 92 21.37 26.47 -0.61
C LEU A 92 20.12 27.28 -0.93
N GLU A 93 19.84 27.56 -2.20
CA GLU A 93 18.61 28.25 -2.61
C GLU A 93 17.37 27.40 -2.34
N LEU A 94 17.40 26.11 -2.68
CA LEU A 94 16.30 25.18 -2.42
C LEU A 94 16.05 25.01 -0.91
N GLU A 95 17.11 24.92 -0.11
CA GLU A 95 17.00 24.81 1.34
C GLU A 95 16.43 26.08 1.97
N ARG A 96 16.85 27.25 1.49
CA ARG A 96 16.31 28.54 1.95
C ARG A 96 14.81 28.67 1.68
N ASN A 97 14.32 28.04 0.62
CA ASN A 97 12.93 28.09 0.19
C ASN A 97 12.13 26.83 0.62
N ARG A 98 12.68 25.98 1.50
CA ARG A 98 11.97 24.82 2.03
C ARG A 98 10.79 25.27 2.89
N ASP A 99 9.58 24.86 2.50
CA ASP A 99 8.36 25.11 3.26
C ASP A 99 7.95 23.84 4.04
N LEU A 100 7.84 23.97 5.36
CA LEU A 100 7.40 22.91 6.28
C LEU A 100 6.07 23.26 6.96
N SER A 101 5.40 24.32 6.51
CA SER A 101 4.11 24.75 7.07
C SER A 101 2.92 23.93 6.56
N ARG A 102 3.12 23.20 5.46
CA ARG A 102 2.08 22.42 4.79
C ARG A 102 2.03 20.98 5.28
N ILE A 103 0.82 20.49 5.47
CA ILE A 103 0.52 19.12 5.87
C ILE A 103 -0.13 18.43 4.68
N ILE A 104 0.70 17.77 3.88
CA ILE A 104 0.27 17.02 2.70
C ILE A 104 0.07 15.56 3.09
N VAL A 105 -1.10 15.02 2.77
CA VAL A 105 -1.44 13.60 2.99
C VAL A 105 -1.57 12.91 1.66
N HIS A 106 -0.93 11.75 1.52
CA HIS A 106 -1.14 10.82 0.42
C HIS A 106 -1.98 9.64 0.88
N VAL A 107 -3.11 9.39 0.22
CA VAL A 107 -3.99 8.25 0.51
C VAL A 107 -3.91 7.24 -0.64
N ASP A 108 -3.78 5.95 -0.31
CA ASP A 108 -3.70 4.83 -1.26
C ASP A 108 -4.58 3.67 -0.77
N MET A 109 -5.53 3.21 -1.59
CA MET A 109 -6.43 2.10 -1.23
C MET A 109 -5.73 0.73 -1.27
N ASP A 110 -5.88 -0.04 -0.21
CA ASP A 110 -5.15 -1.30 -0.04
C ASP A 110 -5.61 -2.37 -1.05
N ALA A 111 -4.72 -2.73 -1.99
CA ALA A 111 -5.00 -3.75 -3.02
C ALA A 111 -6.33 -3.51 -3.76
N PHE A 112 -6.63 -2.25 -4.07
CA PHE A 112 -7.96 -1.73 -4.43
C PHE A 112 -8.89 -2.68 -5.21
N TYR A 113 -8.58 -3.01 -6.47
CA TYR A 113 -9.49 -3.85 -7.27
C TYR A 113 -9.70 -5.24 -6.66
N ALA A 114 -8.65 -5.85 -6.09
CA ALA A 114 -8.77 -7.15 -5.44
C ALA A 114 -9.63 -7.06 -4.16
N ALA A 115 -9.50 -5.98 -3.40
CA ALA A 115 -10.29 -5.75 -2.19
C ALA A 115 -11.78 -5.54 -2.52
N VAL A 116 -12.10 -4.84 -3.61
CA VAL A 116 -13.49 -4.69 -4.11
C VAL A 116 -14.08 -6.07 -4.46
N GLU A 117 -13.36 -6.90 -5.22
CA GLU A 117 -13.86 -8.24 -5.57
C GLU A 117 -14.00 -9.15 -4.34
N MET A 118 -13.07 -9.07 -3.37
CA MET A 118 -13.15 -9.83 -2.11
C MET A 118 -14.34 -9.43 -1.24
N ARG A 119 -14.71 -8.14 -1.23
CA ARG A 119 -15.89 -7.63 -0.53
C ARG A 119 -17.17 -8.19 -1.15
N ASP A 120 -17.27 -8.14 -2.47
CA ASP A 120 -18.46 -8.54 -3.20
C ASP A 120 -18.62 -10.07 -3.31
N SER A 121 -17.52 -10.82 -3.18
CA SER A 121 -17.47 -12.29 -3.28
C SER A 121 -16.72 -12.90 -2.09
N PRO A 122 -17.41 -13.18 -0.97
CA PRO A 122 -16.79 -13.65 0.28
C PRO A 122 -15.93 -14.91 0.13
N GLU A 123 -16.21 -15.76 -0.86
CA GLU A 123 -15.43 -16.97 -1.16
C GLU A 123 -13.98 -16.70 -1.61
N LEU A 124 -13.64 -15.44 -1.94
CA LEU A 124 -12.31 -15.00 -2.36
C LEU A 124 -11.46 -14.50 -1.19
N LYS A 125 -12.06 -14.18 -0.04
CA LYS A 125 -11.38 -13.51 1.09
C LYS A 125 -10.15 -14.26 1.58
N ASP A 126 -10.27 -15.58 1.70
CA ASP A 126 -9.22 -16.45 2.25
C ASP A 126 -8.42 -17.20 1.15
N LYS A 127 -8.48 -16.72 -0.10
CA LYS A 127 -7.82 -17.37 -1.24
C LYS A 127 -6.83 -16.42 -1.93
N PRO A 128 -5.69 -16.93 -2.42
CA PRO A 128 -4.85 -16.16 -3.33
C PRO A 128 -5.64 -15.78 -4.58
N MET A 129 -5.80 -14.49 -4.83
CA MET A 129 -6.53 -14.00 -6.00
C MET A 129 -5.89 -12.77 -6.64
N ALA A 130 -6.15 -12.60 -7.92
CA ALA A 130 -5.70 -11.45 -8.70
C ALA A 130 -6.79 -10.97 -9.66
N VAL A 131 -6.80 -9.67 -9.94
CA VAL A 131 -7.71 -9.06 -10.93
C VAL A 131 -6.97 -8.90 -12.25
N GLY A 132 -7.60 -9.31 -13.35
CA GLY A 132 -7.05 -9.19 -14.70
C GLY A 132 -7.45 -10.37 -15.57
N SER A 133 -6.49 -10.88 -16.34
CA SER A 133 -6.70 -12.01 -17.25
C SER A 133 -5.50 -12.94 -17.23
N ASN A 134 -5.59 -14.05 -17.97
CA ASN A 134 -4.45 -14.93 -18.18
C ASN A 134 -3.28 -14.22 -18.90
N SER A 135 -3.56 -13.14 -19.64
CA SER A 135 -2.56 -12.36 -20.37
C SER A 135 -1.85 -11.35 -19.49
N MET A 136 -2.57 -10.67 -18.59
CA MET A 136 -2.01 -9.62 -17.73
C MET A 136 -2.84 -9.43 -16.46
N LEU A 137 -2.16 -9.27 -15.33
CA LEU A 137 -2.76 -8.93 -14.04
C LEU A 137 -2.66 -7.43 -13.76
N SER A 138 -3.77 -6.84 -13.33
CA SER A 138 -3.85 -5.45 -12.88
C SER A 138 -3.39 -5.31 -11.43
N THR A 139 -3.85 -6.22 -10.54
CA THR A 139 -3.43 -6.25 -9.13
C THR A 139 -3.67 -7.63 -8.52
N SER A 140 -3.22 -7.83 -7.29
CA SER A 140 -3.34 -9.06 -6.52
C SER A 140 -3.54 -8.77 -5.04
N ASN A 141 -4.32 -9.60 -4.37
CA ASN A 141 -4.48 -9.51 -2.91
C ASN A 141 -3.16 -9.87 -2.19
N TYR A 142 -3.06 -9.48 -0.92
CA TYR A 142 -1.86 -9.73 -0.12
C TYR A 142 -1.51 -11.22 0.02
N LEU A 143 -2.52 -12.10 0.06
CA LEU A 143 -2.28 -13.55 0.08
C LEU A 143 -1.55 -14.04 -1.18
N ALA A 144 -1.91 -13.54 -2.37
CA ALA A 144 -1.23 -13.89 -3.61
C ALA A 144 0.18 -13.26 -3.70
N ARG A 145 0.39 -12.07 -3.12
CA ARG A 145 1.70 -11.41 -3.08
C ARG A 145 2.77 -12.24 -2.37
N ARG A 146 2.37 -13.04 -1.36
CA ARG A 146 3.25 -14.01 -0.67
C ARG A 146 3.82 -15.10 -1.58
N PHE A 147 3.27 -15.29 -2.78
CA PHE A 147 3.79 -16.22 -3.79
C PHE A 147 4.60 -15.52 -4.89
N GLY A 148 4.83 -14.21 -4.76
CA GLY A 148 5.45 -13.40 -5.81
C GLY A 148 4.49 -12.90 -6.89
N VAL A 149 3.18 -13.19 -6.78
CA VAL A 149 2.18 -12.69 -7.73
C VAL A 149 1.98 -11.18 -7.53
N ARG A 150 2.10 -10.41 -8.61
CA ARG A 150 2.03 -8.95 -8.57
C ARG A 150 1.36 -8.35 -9.81
N ALA A 151 1.03 -7.07 -9.70
CA ALA A 151 0.61 -6.25 -10.84
C ALA A 151 1.64 -6.28 -11.97
N ALA A 152 1.16 -6.12 -13.21
CA ALA A 152 1.94 -6.20 -14.45
C ALA A 152 2.64 -7.56 -14.71
N MET A 153 2.24 -8.60 -13.98
CA MET A 153 2.66 -9.98 -14.26
C MET A 153 1.64 -10.66 -15.19
N PRO A 154 2.08 -11.43 -16.21
CA PRO A 154 1.16 -12.26 -16.98
C PRO A 154 0.47 -13.32 -16.10
N GLY A 155 -0.84 -13.46 -16.25
CA GLY A 155 -1.64 -14.39 -15.43
C GLY A 155 -1.21 -15.86 -15.55
N PHE A 156 -0.74 -16.29 -16.72
CA PHE A 156 -0.21 -17.64 -16.92
C PHE A 156 1.09 -17.90 -16.13
N ILE A 157 1.92 -16.88 -15.92
CA ILE A 157 3.13 -16.97 -15.09
C ILE A 157 2.71 -17.00 -13.62
N ALA A 158 1.77 -16.13 -13.23
CA ALA A 158 1.25 -16.08 -11.87
C ALA A 158 0.65 -17.42 -11.42
N LYS A 159 -0.05 -18.14 -12.31
CA LYS A 159 -0.55 -19.50 -12.03
C LYS A 159 0.55 -20.56 -11.87
N LYS A 160 1.73 -20.37 -12.47
CA LYS A 160 2.88 -21.25 -12.22
C LYS A 160 3.49 -20.99 -10.84
N LEU A 161 3.48 -19.74 -10.37
CA LEU A 161 3.91 -19.38 -9.02
C LEU A 161 2.91 -19.84 -7.95
N CYS A 162 1.62 -19.71 -8.24
CA CYS A 162 0.52 -20.10 -7.35
C CYS A 162 -0.55 -20.87 -8.14
N PRO A 163 -0.49 -22.22 -8.18
CA PRO A 163 -1.44 -23.04 -8.94
C PRO A 163 -2.91 -22.88 -8.49
N THR A 164 -3.13 -22.51 -7.23
CA THR A 164 -4.45 -22.27 -6.64
C THR A 164 -5.00 -20.87 -6.90
N LEU A 165 -4.25 -20.00 -7.61
CA LEU A 165 -4.61 -18.60 -7.87
C LEU A 165 -5.93 -18.48 -8.62
N LYS A 166 -6.83 -17.65 -8.08
CA LYS A 166 -8.06 -17.24 -8.76
C LYS A 166 -7.83 -15.93 -9.50
N ILE A 167 -8.02 -15.94 -10.82
CA ILE A 167 -7.97 -14.72 -11.65
C ILE A 167 -9.40 -14.28 -11.92
N VAL A 168 -9.75 -13.08 -11.48
CA VAL A 168 -11.07 -12.47 -11.64
C VAL A 168 -11.00 -11.38 -12.71
N PRO A 169 -11.90 -11.36 -13.71
CA PRO A 169 -11.96 -10.27 -14.70
C PRO A 169 -12.22 -8.91 -14.04
N PRO A 170 -11.65 -7.80 -14.55
CA PRO A 170 -11.85 -6.48 -13.97
C PRO A 170 -13.28 -5.96 -14.21
N ASN A 171 -13.83 -5.28 -13.21
CA ASN A 171 -15.09 -4.54 -13.29
C ASN A 171 -14.87 -3.05 -12.98
N PHE A 172 -14.54 -2.28 -14.02
CA PHE A 172 -14.19 -0.86 -13.89
C PHE A 172 -15.35 0.04 -13.47
N ASP A 173 -16.61 -0.37 -13.67
CA ASP A 173 -17.76 0.40 -13.21
C ASP A 173 -17.86 0.36 -11.68
N LYS A 174 -17.68 -0.82 -11.08
CA LYS A 174 -17.59 -0.98 -9.63
C LYS A 174 -16.44 -0.17 -9.04
N TYR A 175 -15.26 -0.24 -9.66
CA TYR A 175 -14.08 0.46 -9.15
C TYR A 175 -14.26 1.98 -9.20
N ARG A 176 -14.88 2.51 -10.26
CA ARG A 176 -15.22 3.94 -10.36
C ARG A 176 -16.25 4.36 -9.33
N ALA A 177 -17.27 3.53 -9.08
CA ALA A 177 -18.29 3.82 -8.07
C ALA A 177 -17.66 3.93 -6.67
N VAL A 178 -16.84 2.95 -6.28
CA VAL A 178 -16.14 2.98 -4.99
C VAL A 178 -15.16 4.16 -4.91
N SER A 179 -14.42 4.45 -5.98
CA SER A 179 -13.54 5.63 -6.04
C SER A 179 -14.32 6.92 -5.79
N SER A 180 -15.52 7.06 -6.36
CA SER A 180 -16.40 8.21 -6.09
C SER A 180 -16.78 8.32 -4.62
N GLU A 181 -17.15 7.20 -3.98
CA GLU A 181 -17.50 7.17 -2.56
C GLU A 181 -16.35 7.62 -1.65
N VAL A 182 -15.12 7.22 -1.98
CA VAL A 182 -13.89 7.62 -1.27
C VAL A 182 -13.63 9.11 -1.50
N ARG A 183 -13.68 9.58 -2.76
CA ARG A 183 -13.46 11.00 -3.10
C ARG A 183 -14.43 11.95 -2.41
N GLU A 184 -15.67 11.54 -2.20
CA GLU A 184 -16.65 12.30 -1.39
C GLU A 184 -16.23 12.48 0.07
N ILE A 185 -15.46 11.54 0.63
CA ILE A 185 -14.87 11.67 1.97
C ILE A 185 -13.67 12.61 1.90
N LEU A 186 -12.76 12.39 0.95
CA LEU A 186 -11.54 13.19 0.78
C LEU A 186 -11.84 14.68 0.60
N ALA A 187 -12.88 15.01 -0.18
CA ALA A 187 -13.31 16.39 -0.44
C ALA A 187 -13.71 17.19 0.82
N GLN A 188 -13.95 16.51 1.95
CA GLN A 188 -14.29 17.15 3.22
C GLN A 188 -13.06 17.56 4.04
N TYR A 189 -11.89 16.99 3.71
CA TYR A 189 -10.60 17.37 4.29
C TYR A 189 -9.86 18.36 3.39
N ASP A 190 -9.99 18.21 2.08
CA ASP A 190 -9.46 19.15 1.09
C ASP A 190 -10.40 19.19 -0.13
N PRO A 191 -11.14 20.28 -0.39
CA PRO A 191 -12.01 20.37 -1.56
C PRO A 191 -11.25 20.44 -2.88
N ASN A 192 -9.94 20.76 -2.86
CA ASN A 192 -9.07 20.87 -4.02
C ASN A 192 -8.08 19.70 -4.14
N PHE A 193 -8.35 18.58 -3.44
CA PHE A 193 -7.50 17.40 -3.46
C PHE A 193 -7.19 16.95 -4.90
N LEU A 194 -6.00 16.37 -5.09
CA LEU A 194 -5.52 15.92 -6.38
C LEU A 194 -5.66 14.40 -6.53
N PRO A 195 -6.67 13.89 -7.26
CA PRO A 195 -6.75 12.46 -7.58
C PRO A 195 -5.69 12.07 -8.61
N MET A 196 -4.87 11.07 -8.29
CA MET A 196 -3.84 10.53 -9.19
C MET A 196 -4.36 9.34 -10.01
N SER A 197 -5.14 8.47 -9.37
CA SER A 197 -5.75 7.28 -9.96
C SER A 197 -7.17 7.08 -9.39
N LEU A 198 -7.73 5.87 -9.51
CA LEU A 198 -8.99 5.54 -8.83
C LEU A 198 -8.79 5.29 -7.33
N ASP A 199 -7.61 4.86 -6.92
CA ASP A 199 -7.24 4.48 -5.55
C ASP A 199 -6.31 5.45 -4.83
N GLU A 200 -5.69 6.40 -5.54
CA GLU A 200 -4.69 7.30 -4.97
C GLU A 200 -5.08 8.79 -5.08
N ALA A 201 -4.79 9.56 -4.03
CA ALA A 201 -4.98 11.00 -4.01
C ALA A 201 -4.03 11.72 -3.05
N TYR A 202 -3.67 12.96 -3.39
CA TYR A 202 -3.00 13.90 -2.49
C TYR A 202 -3.99 14.93 -1.95
N LEU A 203 -3.84 15.29 -0.67
CA LEU A 203 -4.63 16.30 0.01
C LEU A 203 -3.70 17.30 0.71
N ASP A 204 -4.00 18.59 0.65
CA ASP A 204 -3.44 19.58 1.57
C ASP A 204 -4.45 19.83 2.71
N ILE A 205 -4.21 19.20 3.88
CA ILE A 205 -5.12 19.30 5.02
C ILE A 205 -4.74 20.41 6.00
N THR A 206 -3.82 21.31 5.62
CA THR A 206 -3.33 22.41 6.48
C THR A 206 -4.47 23.29 6.98
N ASP A 207 -5.37 23.70 6.08
CA ASP A 207 -6.51 24.56 6.41
C ASP A 207 -7.54 23.80 7.25
N HIS A 208 -7.84 22.55 6.89
CA HIS A 208 -8.75 21.70 7.65
C HIS A 208 -8.28 21.52 9.10
N LEU A 209 -6.99 21.26 9.32
CA LEU A 209 -6.44 21.10 10.66
C LEU A 209 -6.52 22.39 11.48
N SER A 210 -6.28 23.54 10.85
CA SER A 210 -6.40 24.85 11.50
C SER A 210 -7.83 25.09 11.99
N GLU A 211 -8.85 24.75 11.20
CA GLU A 211 -10.25 24.82 11.62
C GLU A 211 -10.59 23.76 12.67
N ARG A 212 -10.09 22.53 12.50
CA ARG A 212 -10.37 21.38 13.37
C ARG A 212 -9.93 21.59 14.81
N LEU A 213 -8.89 22.40 15.06
CA LEU A 213 -8.46 22.76 16.42
C LEU A 213 -9.57 23.42 17.25
N ALA A 214 -10.47 24.16 16.60
CA ALA A 214 -11.61 24.82 17.24
C ALA A 214 -12.90 23.97 17.21
N TRP A 215 -12.87 22.76 16.64
CA TRP A 215 -14.08 21.94 16.49
C TRP A 215 -14.51 21.31 17.82
N PRO A 216 -15.82 21.44 18.17
CA PRO A 216 -16.40 20.65 19.25
C PRO A 216 -16.38 19.15 18.91
N GLU A 217 -16.52 18.31 19.94
CA GLU A 217 -16.39 16.85 19.80
C GLU A 217 -17.43 16.25 18.85
N ASP A 218 -18.66 16.78 18.83
CA ASP A 218 -19.76 16.35 17.96
C ASP A 218 -19.39 16.38 16.47
N LYS A 219 -18.60 17.36 16.02
CA LYS A 219 -18.10 17.43 14.64
C LYS A 219 -17.03 16.40 14.30
N ARG A 220 -16.42 15.78 15.31
CA ARG A 220 -15.37 14.74 15.18
C ARG A 220 -15.85 13.38 15.66
N THR A 221 -17.17 13.24 15.81
CA THR A 221 -17.83 12.06 16.34
C THR A 221 -18.54 11.31 15.23
N PHE A 222 -18.25 10.02 15.09
CA PHE A 222 -18.83 9.17 14.06
C PHE A 222 -19.40 7.88 14.66
N MET A 223 -20.52 7.42 14.10
CA MET A 223 -21.13 6.15 14.49
C MET A 223 -20.47 4.98 13.76
N ILE A 224 -20.17 3.92 14.50
CA ILE A 224 -19.73 2.64 13.94
C ILE A 224 -20.96 1.94 13.34
N ARG A 225 -20.87 1.52 12.09
CA ARG A 225 -21.87 0.66 11.46
C ARG A 225 -21.60 -0.79 11.86
N THR A 226 -22.40 -1.32 12.79
CA THR A 226 -22.46 -2.76 13.01
C THR A 226 -23.27 -3.38 11.87
N ASN A 227 -22.62 -4.18 11.04
CA ASN A 227 -23.33 -4.99 10.04
C ASN A 227 -24.19 -6.02 10.79
N ASN A 228 -25.46 -5.71 11.00
CA ASN A 228 -26.47 -6.69 11.42
C ASN A 228 -26.75 -7.63 10.23
N SER A 229 -25.87 -8.61 10.01
CA SER A 229 -26.23 -9.86 9.34
C SER A 229 -27.09 -10.68 10.31
N GLY A 230 -28.32 -11.00 9.89
CA GLY A 230 -29.34 -11.59 10.74
C GLY A 230 -28.97 -12.91 11.40
N GLY A 231 -29.48 -13.07 12.62
CA GLY A 231 -29.88 -14.34 13.25
C GLY A 231 -28.83 -15.44 13.35
N ASN A 232 -28.13 -15.52 14.49
CA ASN A 232 -27.89 -16.79 15.15
C ASN A 232 -27.70 -16.60 16.66
N LYS A 233 -28.47 -17.35 17.45
CA LYS A 233 -28.31 -17.45 18.91
C LYS A 233 -26.92 -18.02 19.24
N PRO A 234 -26.28 -17.60 20.35
CA PRO A 234 -24.98 -18.13 20.72
C PRO A 234 -25.13 -19.55 21.30
N LEU A 235 -24.38 -20.50 20.74
CA LEU A 235 -24.03 -21.77 21.39
C LEU A 235 -22.58 -21.67 21.91
N PRO A 236 -22.26 -22.25 23.08
CA PRO A 236 -21.01 -21.97 23.76
C PRO A 236 -19.86 -22.86 23.27
N GLY A 237 -18.67 -22.26 23.19
CA GLY A 237 -17.39 -22.94 23.40
C GLY A 237 -16.66 -23.47 22.16
N LYS A 238 -15.69 -22.69 21.67
CA LYS A 238 -14.25 -23.06 21.59
C LYS A 238 -13.49 -21.91 20.91
N GLN A 239 -12.53 -21.35 21.64
CA GLN A 239 -11.58 -20.36 21.12
C GLN A 239 -10.51 -21.10 20.31
N GLU A 240 -10.41 -20.78 19.02
CA GLU A 240 -9.19 -20.99 18.22
C GLU A 240 -8.79 -19.63 17.66
N GLN A 241 -7.61 -19.16 18.08
CA GLN A 241 -7.01 -17.90 17.63
C GLN A 241 -6.52 -18.08 16.19
N VAL A 242 -7.04 -17.28 15.27
CA VAL A 242 -6.44 -17.10 13.94
C VAL A 242 -6.11 -15.62 13.80
N GLU A 243 -4.85 -15.28 14.08
CA GLU A 243 -4.27 -13.97 13.80
C GLU A 243 -4.18 -13.75 12.29
N CYS A 244 -4.94 -12.79 11.78
CA CYS A 244 -4.73 -12.21 10.46
C CYS A 244 -4.12 -10.83 10.64
N THR A 245 -2.82 -10.79 10.95
CA THR A 245 -2.07 -9.53 11.07
C THR A 245 -1.69 -9.02 9.68
N SER A 246 -2.29 -7.90 9.30
CA SER A 246 -1.71 -7.00 8.29
C SER A 246 -0.48 -6.34 8.93
N PRO A 247 0.66 -6.17 8.23
CA PRO A 247 1.84 -5.57 8.84
C PRO A 247 1.58 -4.09 9.13
N VAL A 248 1.42 -3.76 10.40
CA VAL A 248 1.37 -2.39 10.94
C VAL A 248 2.81 -1.89 10.99
N LEU A 249 3.10 -0.81 10.27
CA LEU A 249 4.47 -0.32 10.04
C LEU A 249 5.00 0.64 11.12
N PHE A 250 4.36 0.69 12.29
CA PHE A 250 4.82 1.46 13.45
C PHE A 250 4.43 0.73 14.75
N GLU A 251 5.43 0.31 15.52
CA GLU A 251 5.26 -0.17 16.90
C GLU A 251 5.13 1.03 17.84
N ASP A 252 4.01 1.09 18.57
CA ASP A 252 3.94 1.30 20.02
C ASP A 252 2.45 1.42 20.41
N SER A 253 1.89 0.33 20.94
CA SER A 253 0.59 0.35 21.62
C SER A 253 0.79 -0.25 23.01
N PRO A 254 0.39 0.43 24.10
CA PRO A 254 0.58 -0.07 25.44
C PRO A 254 -0.44 -1.17 25.77
N SER A 255 0.03 -2.16 26.52
CA SER A 255 -0.70 -3.35 26.97
C SER A 255 -1.89 -2.99 27.88
N PHE A 256 -3.08 -3.50 27.58
CA PHE A 256 -4.27 -3.35 28.43
C PHE A 256 -4.26 -4.44 29.51
N VAL A 257 -4.25 -4.02 30.78
CA VAL A 257 -4.40 -4.90 31.95
C VAL A 257 -5.89 -5.12 32.18
N ALA A 258 -6.34 -6.38 32.21
CA ALA A 258 -7.71 -6.74 32.52
C ALA A 258 -7.81 -7.23 33.98
N ASP A 259 -8.42 -6.42 34.84
CA ASP A 259 -8.91 -6.88 36.14
C ASP A 259 -10.38 -7.29 36.02
N GLN A 260 -10.65 -8.55 36.34
CA GLN A 260 -11.99 -9.12 36.41
C GLN A 260 -12.55 -8.89 37.81
N ASN A 261 -13.79 -8.37 37.91
CA ASN A 261 -14.66 -8.66 39.04
C ASN A 261 -16.14 -8.66 38.60
N PHE A 262 -16.75 -9.84 38.69
CA PHE A 262 -18.18 -10.10 38.55
C PHE A 262 -18.90 -9.85 39.88
N SER A 263 -20.12 -9.26 39.86
CA SER A 263 -21.25 -9.64 40.74
C SER A 263 -22.58 -8.92 40.40
N GLN A 264 -23.50 -9.69 39.78
CA GLN A 264 -24.97 -9.87 40.00
C GLN A 264 -26.03 -8.73 40.02
N PRO A 265 -27.32 -9.07 39.72
CA PRO A 265 -28.29 -8.17 39.08
C PRO A 265 -29.38 -7.61 40.02
N GLY A 266 -29.92 -6.44 39.65
CA GLY A 266 -31.08 -5.81 40.29
C GLY A 266 -32.19 -5.48 39.28
N LEU A 267 -33.42 -5.87 39.63
CA LEU A 267 -34.67 -5.76 38.89
C LEU A 267 -35.29 -4.35 39.03
N GLY A 268 -35.83 -3.77 37.95
CA GLY A 268 -36.63 -2.54 38.02
C GLY A 268 -37.07 -2.03 36.64
N THR A 269 -38.38 -1.96 36.45
CA THR A 269 -39.12 -1.55 35.25
C THR A 269 -39.12 -0.04 35.00
N THR A 270 -38.97 0.40 33.74
CA THR A 270 -39.90 1.31 33.01
C THR A 270 -39.40 1.52 31.57
N GLU A 271 -40.33 1.47 30.62
CA GLU A 271 -40.11 1.90 29.23
C GLU A 271 -39.90 3.41 29.18
N GLU A 272 -38.72 3.87 28.73
CA GLU A 272 -38.53 5.24 28.28
C GLU A 272 -37.36 5.29 27.28
N ASN A 273 -37.64 5.80 26.08
CA ASN A 273 -36.71 6.31 25.06
C ASN A 273 -35.35 5.60 24.94
N ARG A 274 -35.20 4.75 23.90
CA ARG A 274 -33.90 4.32 23.39
C ARG A 274 -33.10 5.54 22.90
N LYS A 275 -32.37 6.18 23.81
CA LYS A 275 -31.11 6.86 23.48
C LYS A 275 -30.23 5.83 22.76
N PRO A 276 -29.55 6.19 21.66
CA PRO A 276 -28.53 5.30 21.11
C PRO A 276 -27.56 4.95 22.25
N SER A 277 -27.36 3.67 22.51
CA SER A 277 -26.38 3.19 23.48
C SER A 277 -25.03 3.82 23.13
N LEU A 278 -24.39 4.50 24.09
CA LEU A 278 -23.11 5.19 23.90
C LEU A 278 -21.97 4.28 23.40
N GLU A 279 -22.17 2.97 23.33
CA GLU A 279 -21.17 1.97 22.93
C GLU A 279 -20.82 1.95 21.43
N ASN A 280 -21.55 2.67 20.56
CA ASN A 280 -21.36 2.60 19.09
C ASN A 280 -20.77 3.87 18.46
N VAL A 281 -20.12 4.71 19.25
CA VAL A 281 -19.65 6.03 18.81
C VAL A 281 -18.15 6.15 19.03
N VAL A 282 -17.44 6.71 18.05
CA VAL A 282 -16.00 6.99 18.12
C VAL A 282 -15.77 8.47 17.91
N VAL A 283 -14.89 9.05 18.74
CA VAL A 283 -14.48 10.46 18.65
C VAL A 283 -13.00 10.49 18.26
N PHE A 284 -12.65 11.30 17.27
CA PHE A 284 -11.25 11.47 16.83
C PHE A 284 -10.67 12.78 17.34
N GLY A 285 -9.38 12.78 17.69
CA GLY A 285 -8.65 13.97 18.15
C GLY A 285 -8.50 15.07 17.10
N THR A 286 -7.75 16.12 17.45
CA THR A 286 -7.46 17.27 16.57
C THR A 286 -6.09 17.21 15.91
N SER A 287 -5.26 16.20 16.23
CA SER A 287 -3.93 16.05 15.63
C SER A 287 -4.02 15.57 14.17
N VAL A 288 -2.89 15.66 13.47
CA VAL A 288 -2.74 15.17 12.09
C VAL A 288 -3.09 13.69 12.01
N GLU A 289 -2.51 12.90 12.92
CA GLU A 289 -2.67 11.45 12.96
C GLU A 289 -4.14 11.07 13.19
N GLU A 290 -4.83 11.82 14.05
CA GLU A 290 -6.24 11.59 14.34
C GLU A 290 -7.15 11.96 13.18
N ALA A 291 -6.86 13.05 12.46
CA ALA A 291 -7.58 13.41 11.23
C ALA A 291 -7.40 12.34 10.13
N VAL A 292 -6.18 11.81 9.98
CA VAL A 292 -5.89 10.74 9.01
C VAL A 292 -6.53 9.41 9.43
N LYS A 293 -6.51 9.06 10.72
CA LYS A 293 -7.22 7.88 11.24
C LYS A 293 -8.73 8.01 11.02
N GLU A 294 -9.31 9.17 11.28
CA GLU A 294 -10.72 9.46 11.00
C GLU A 294 -11.04 9.26 9.52
N MET A 295 -10.22 9.82 8.63
CA MET A 295 -10.38 9.69 7.18
C MET A 295 -10.41 8.22 6.76
N ARG A 296 -9.43 7.43 7.21
CA ARG A 296 -9.34 5.98 6.94
C ARG A 296 -10.53 5.21 7.53
N PHE A 297 -10.93 5.53 8.75
CA PHE A 297 -12.11 4.95 9.40
C PHE A 297 -13.37 5.21 8.58
N ARG A 298 -13.58 6.45 8.13
CA ARG A 298 -14.75 6.81 7.33
C ARG A 298 -14.77 6.10 5.98
N ILE A 299 -13.60 5.93 5.34
CA ILE A 299 -13.46 5.14 4.11
C ILE A 299 -13.90 3.69 4.38
N GLU A 300 -13.41 3.08 5.46
CA GLU A 300 -13.75 1.72 5.84
C GLU A 300 -15.25 1.55 6.16
N GLN A 301 -15.83 2.45 6.96
CA GLN A 301 -17.26 2.41 7.30
C GLN A 301 -18.18 2.59 6.09
N LYS A 302 -17.74 3.35 5.08
CA LYS A 302 -18.54 3.61 3.87
C LYS A 302 -18.38 2.50 2.84
N THR A 303 -17.16 2.03 2.62
CA THR A 303 -16.82 1.17 1.48
C THR A 303 -16.58 -0.29 1.85
N THR A 304 -16.37 -0.58 3.14
CA THR A 304 -15.86 -1.87 3.68
C THR A 304 -14.44 -2.21 3.18
N LEU A 305 -13.69 -1.21 2.73
CA LEU A 305 -12.31 -1.35 2.26
C LEU A 305 -11.36 -0.52 3.10
N THR A 306 -10.12 -0.96 3.19
CA THR A 306 -9.07 -0.23 3.93
C THR A 306 -8.23 0.62 2.99
N ALA A 307 -7.63 1.66 3.56
CA ALA A 307 -6.65 2.52 2.90
C ALA A 307 -5.44 2.71 3.79
N SER A 308 -4.30 2.89 3.16
CA SER A 308 -3.06 3.36 3.77
C SER A 308 -2.92 4.87 3.51
N ALA A 309 -2.25 5.57 4.42
CA ALA A 309 -1.97 6.99 4.26
C ALA A 309 -0.61 7.36 4.84
N ALA A 310 0.03 8.37 4.24
CA ALA A 310 1.32 8.93 4.64
C ALA A 310 1.24 10.46 4.70
#